data_AF-A0A832WQP9-F1
#
_entry.id   AF-A0A832WQP9-F1
#
_cell.length_a   1.000
_cell.length_b   1.000
_cell.length_c   1.000
_cell.angle_alpha   90.00
_cell.angle_beta   90.00
_cell.angle_gamma   90.00
#
_symmetry.space_group_name_H-M   'P 1'
#
loop_
_entity.id
_entity.type
_entity.pdbx_description
1 polymer ?
#
loop_
_entity_poly.entity_id
_entity_poly.type
_entity_poly.pdbx_seq_one_letter_code
_entity_poly.pdbx_strand_id
1 'polypeptide(L)' 'DLAIFVGLPYSMEWTILSGLKHFAPGVKTMTLDCVYQPNASWSFPNSTIKEWAASLRAIVENLGD' A
#
# COMPACT_ATOMS: atom_id res chain seq x y z
N ASP A 1 8.72 12.21 4.18
CA ASP A 1 7.27 12.02 4.37
C ASP A 1 6.80 10.66 3.85
N LEU A 2 5.66 10.18 4.33
CA LEU A 2 5.05 8.88 3.99
C LEU A 2 3.61 9.07 3.52
N ALA A 3 3.28 8.50 2.37
CA ALA A 3 1.91 8.41 1.86
C ALA A 3 1.45 6.94 1.87
N ILE A 4 0.28 6.69 2.49
CA ILE A 4 -0.32 5.37 2.61
C ILE A 4 -1.60 5.30 1.77
N PHE A 5 -1.71 4.27 0.93
CA PHE A 5 -2.88 4.01 0.07
C PHE A 5 -3.56 2.71 0.48
N VAL A 6 -4.89 2.74 0.55
CA VAL A 6 -5.76 1.61 0.90
C VAL A 6 -7.10 1.75 0.19
N GLY A 7 -7.60 0.67 -0.40
CA GLY A 7 -8.97 0.55 -0.92
C GLY A 7 -9.22 1.24 -2.25
N LEU A 8 -8.16 1.55 -3.02
CA LEU A 8 -8.29 2.16 -4.34
C LEU A 8 -8.43 1.10 -5.44
N PRO A 9 -9.14 1.40 -6.56
CA PRO A 9 -9.07 0.56 -7.74
C PRO A 9 -7.62 0.43 -8.23
N TYR A 10 -7.19 -0.81 -8.51
CA TYR A 10 -5.78 -1.11 -8.81
C TYR A 10 -5.17 -0.20 -9.89
N SER A 11 -5.89 0.06 -10.99
CA SER A 11 -5.39 0.88 -12.10
C SER A 11 -5.22 2.35 -11.72
N MET A 12 -6.11 2.87 -10.87
CA MET A 12 -6.04 4.24 -10.37
C MET A 12 -4.82 4.40 -9.47
N GLU A 13 -4.69 3.52 -8.49
CA GLU A 13 -3.57 3.54 -7.55
C GLU A 13 -2.22 3.36 -8.27
N TRP A 14 -2.15 2.42 -9.22
CA TRP A 14 -0.95 2.18 -10.02
C TRP A 14 -0.48 3.46 -10.75
N THR A 15 -1.42 4.23 -11.29
CA THR A 15 -1.17 5.49 -12.00
C THR A 15 -0.68 6.57 -11.03
N ILE A 16 -1.33 6.71 -9.87
CA ILE A 16 -0.92 7.65 -8.82
C ILE A 16 0.49 7.34 -8.35
N LEU A 17 0.78 6.08 -8.02
CA LEU A 17 2.09 5.62 -7.56
C LEU A 17 3.18 5.82 -8.62
N SER A 18 2.86 5.57 -9.90
CA SER A 18 3.78 5.84 -11.01
C SER A 18 4.18 7.32 -11.05
N GLY A 19 3.20 8.22 -10.90
CA GLY A 19 3.47 9.66 -10.83
C GLY A 19 4.36 10.02 -9.64
N LEU A 20 4.02 9.53 -8.44
CA LEU A 20 4.80 9.81 -7.22
C LEU A 20 6.23 9.29 -7.31
N LYS A 21 6.42 8.09 -7.87
CA LYS A 21 7.74 7.47 -8.05
C LYS A 21 8.70 8.33 -8.89
N HIS A 22 8.19 8.99 -9.93
CA HIS A 22 9.01 9.77 -10.86
C HIS A 22 9.10 11.25 -10.51
N PHE A 23 8.03 11.83 -9.94
CA PHE A 23 7.92 13.28 -9.75
C PHE A 23 7.99 13.72 -8.28
N ALA A 24 7.98 12.79 -7.32
CA ALA A 24 8.07 13.08 -5.89
C ALA A 24 9.04 12.12 -5.16
N PRO A 25 10.34 12.09 -5.51
CA PRO A 25 11.31 11.12 -4.98
C PRO A 25 11.53 11.20 -3.45
N GLY A 26 11.16 12.32 -2.83
CA GLY A 26 11.23 12.50 -1.37
C GLY A 26 10.09 11.86 -0.58
N VAL A 27 9.04 11.39 -1.25
CA VAL A 27 7.86 10.77 -0.61
C VAL A 27 7.99 9.26 -0.70
N LYS A 28 8.00 8.58 0.45
CA LYS A 28 7.86 7.12 0.48
C LYS A 28 6.39 6.75 0.34
N THR A 29 6.12 5.74 -0.47
CA THR A 29 4.76 5.27 -0.75
C THR A 29 4.58 3.86 -0.24
N MET A 30 3.51 3.64 0.52
CA MET A 30 3.15 2.34 1.08
C MET A 30 1.72 1.99 0.70
N THR A 31 1.48 0.75 0.27
CA THR A 31 0.14 0.27 -0.05
C THR A 31 -0.23 -0.85 0.90
N LEU A 32 -1.44 -0.78 1.45
CA LEU A 32 -2.00 -1.83 2.30
C LEU A 32 -3.17 -2.51 1.61
N ASP A 33 -3.08 -2.71 0.29
CA ASP A 33 -4.09 -3.39 -0.52
C ASP A 33 -3.76 -4.89 -0.69
N CYS A 34 -4.77 -5.70 -1.05
CA CYS A 34 -4.61 -7.15 -1.19
C CYS A 34 -3.88 -7.59 -2.48
N VAL A 35 -3.54 -6.63 -3.34
CA VAL A 35 -2.84 -6.85 -4.60
C VAL A 35 -1.55 -6.04 -4.60
N TYR A 36 -0.47 -6.67 -5.07
CA TYR A 36 0.86 -6.11 -5.11
C TYR A 36 0.97 -4.93 -6.09
N GLN A 37 1.48 -3.79 -5.60
CA GLN A 37 1.71 -2.58 -6.38
C GLN A 37 3.21 -2.34 -6.63
N PRO A 38 3.72 -2.56 -7.86
CA PRO A 38 5.14 -2.44 -8.18
C PRO A 38 5.68 -1.00 -8.18
N ASN A 39 4.78 -0.01 -8.25
CA ASN A 39 5.16 1.40 -8.23
C ASN A 39 5.26 1.98 -6.81
N ALA A 40 4.84 1.22 -5.79
CA ALA A 40 4.99 1.60 -4.40
C ALA A 40 6.43 1.39 -3.92
N SER A 41 6.85 2.13 -2.89
CA SER A 41 8.11 1.84 -2.19
C SER A 41 8.00 0.55 -1.37
N TRP A 42 6.81 0.25 -0.87
CA TRP A 42 6.47 -1.00 -0.20
C TRP A 42 5.00 -1.36 -0.47
N SER A 43 4.71 -2.64 -0.66
CA SER A 43 3.38 -3.17 -0.90
C SER A 43 3.24 -4.53 -0.24
N PHE A 44 2.03 -4.85 0.20
CA PHE A 44 1.71 -6.24 0.52
C PHE A 44 1.85 -7.15 -0.71
N PRO A 45 2.18 -8.44 -0.50
CA PRO A 45 2.08 -9.44 -1.56
C PRO A 45 0.61 -9.70 -1.91
N ASN A 46 0.39 -10.26 -3.10
CA ASN A 46 -0.92 -10.76 -3.48
C ASN A 46 -1.40 -11.78 -2.44
N SER A 47 -2.60 -11.55 -1.91
CA SER A 47 -3.21 -12.40 -0.89
C SER A 47 -4.72 -12.45 -1.05
N THR A 48 -5.35 -13.44 -0.42
CA THR A 48 -6.81 -13.48 -0.36
C THR A 48 -7.33 -12.34 0.54
N ILE A 49 -8.58 -11.91 0.33
CA ILE A 49 -9.23 -10.90 1.19
C ILE A 49 -9.18 -11.30 2.67
N LYS A 50 -9.27 -12.60 2.97
CA LYS A 50 -9.21 -13.13 4.34
C LYS A 50 -7.82 -12.93 4.97
N GLU A 51 -6.76 -13.28 4.25
CA GLU A 51 -5.37 -13.11 4.71
C GLU A 51 -4.98 -11.64 4.82
N TRP A 52 -5.42 -10.84 3.86
CA TRP A 52 -5.26 -9.39 3.87
C TRP A 52 -5.93 -8.75 5.10
N ALA A 53 -7.19 -9.10 5.38
CA ALA A 53 -7.91 -8.60 6.55
C ALA A 53 -7.24 -9.04 7.87
N ALA A 54 -6.69 -10.26 7.93
CA ALA A 54 -5.92 -10.72 9.08
C ALA A 54 -4.62 -9.91 9.25
N SER A 55 -3.92 -9.60 8.16
CA SER A 55 -2.70 -8.79 8.17
C SER A 55 -2.95 -7.36 8.65
N LEU A 56 -4.06 -6.74 8.21
CA LEU A 56 -4.47 -5.42 8.68
C LEU A 56 -4.81 -5.42 10.18
N ARG A 57 -5.52 -6.45 10.67
CA ARG A 57 -5.82 -6.59 12.11
C ARG A 57 -4.55 -6.68 12.93
N ALA A 58 -3.60 -7.52 12.50
CA ALA A 58 -2.32 -7.65 13.18
C ALA A 58 -1.57 -6.31 13.24
N ILE A 59 -1.58 -5.50 12.17
CA ILE A 59 -0.98 -4.16 12.21
C ILE A 59 -1.65 -3.28 13.26
N VAL A 60 -2.99 -3.21 13.28
CA VAL A 60 -3.75 -2.37 14.22
C VAL A 60 -3.51 -2.80 15.66
N GLU A 61 -3.47 -4.11 15.93
CA GLU A 61 -3.22 -4.67 17.26
C GLU A 61 -1.81 -4.33 17.80
N ASN A 62 -0.83 -4.16 16.91
CA ASN A 62 0.57 -3.88 17.29
C ASN A 62 0.96 -2.40 17.15
N LEU A 63 0.06 -1.51 16.73
CA LEU A 63 0.38 -0.09 16.48
C LEU A 63 0.31 0.80 17.73
N GLY A 64 -0.23 0.29 18.85
CA GLY A 64 -0.63 1.06 20.02
C GLY A 64 0.25 0.88 21.27
N ASP A 65 1.38 0.19 21.17
CA ASP A 65 2.39 0.04 22.24
C ASP A 65 3.49 1.12 22.16
#